data_AF-A0A0K2GEV9-F1
#
_entry.id   AF-A0A0K2GEV9-F1
#
_cell.length_a   1.000
_cell.length_b   1.000
_cell.length_c   1.000
_cell.angle_alpha   90.00
_cell.angle_beta   90.00
_cell.angle_gamma   90.00
#
_symmetry.space_group_name_H-M   'P 1'
#
loop_
_entity.id
_entity.type
_entity.pdbx_description
1 polymer ?
#
loop_
_entity_poly.entity_id
_entity_poly.type
_entity_poly.pdbx_seq_one_letter_code
_entity_poly.pdbx_strand_id
1 'polypeptide(L)'
;MTERVPRLKPALEQERLGLWMGDEFQLATGDAAEQLSPVLRWHVGHEVVAVPRRPDRGAPFIWTAAPSILEHVVLSDDGAAVTGPQGGSLELTLVPRLRSNRAYYDDSTTRYFSGRPLRLRGTMHPRDGAPRFIARTIWPEDSLIRPDRLPLRPLDAERRLAQLIDAQMEAVADPLPARLLWARQPGTAVRWADRPVLAFVLNGAQADDDESHGGHLSIATGRLGPRGEWADWIVNNFYPLDVVSEKGILAGLVPMDNYLNDLNSGQAYYRPSSMTVLLLRDDRTAARVQSAIHDVFQRFYADPGRYHHAAMNSTGMPMDALRSVGWRVPPLGRTGLLLAWPAWLYVMLTSRDREAAGSLYRYLMEEKTRVFPRAAFEAATLDVLRLMERRTDPGRRLTEYERLLQEDGLAVLFVRIPQIPSSRAFGTAPVASFEQYRQRVPADRAAWETVALEPRRFPEHLRGRRGGGA
;
A
#
# COMPACT_ATOMS: atom_id res chain seq x y z
N MET A 1 -37.98 -9.60 21.39
CA MET A 1 -36.62 -10.07 21.08
C MET A 1 -35.99 -9.01 20.20
N THR A 2 -35.16 -8.13 20.75
CA THR A 2 -34.37 -7.19 19.95
C THR A 2 -33.37 -8.03 19.14
N GLU A 3 -33.47 -7.98 17.82
CA GLU A 3 -32.50 -8.62 16.91
C GLU A 3 -31.10 -8.21 17.33
N ARG A 4 -30.32 -9.17 17.82
CA ARG A 4 -28.89 -8.98 18.07
C ARG A 4 -28.25 -8.99 16.70
N VAL A 5 -28.07 -7.84 16.06
CA VAL A 5 -27.30 -7.71 14.82
C VAL A 5 -25.84 -7.46 15.22
N PRO A 6 -24.84 -7.97 14.48
CA PRO A 6 -23.45 -7.55 14.63
C PRO A 6 -23.34 -6.01 14.68
N ARG A 7 -22.46 -5.49 15.54
CA ARG A 7 -22.29 -4.04 15.71
C ARG A 7 -21.77 -3.41 14.42
N LEU A 8 -22.67 -2.76 13.69
CA LEU A 8 -22.37 -1.92 12.53
C LEU A 8 -22.03 -0.51 13.01
N LYS A 9 -20.93 0.05 12.53
CA LYS A 9 -20.59 1.46 12.75
C LYS A 9 -20.24 2.16 11.43
N PRO A 10 -20.46 3.48 11.31
CA PRO A 10 -19.92 4.28 10.23
C PRO A 10 -18.40 4.18 10.15
N ALA A 11 -17.82 4.27 8.96
CA ALA A 11 -16.39 4.07 8.70
C ALA A 11 -15.46 5.14 9.29
N LEU A 12 -16.01 6.17 9.92
CA LEU A 12 -15.28 7.22 10.65
C LEU A 12 -15.54 7.16 12.18
N GLU A 13 -16.57 6.44 12.63
CA GLU A 13 -16.96 6.45 14.03
C GLU A 13 -15.95 5.65 14.87
N GLN A 14 -15.30 6.33 15.83
CA GLN A 14 -14.28 5.73 16.70
C GLN A 14 -13.11 5.13 15.91
N GLU A 15 -12.86 5.64 14.71
CA GLU A 15 -11.78 5.22 13.82
C GLU A 15 -10.66 6.24 13.84
N ARG A 16 -9.43 5.76 13.59
CA ARG A 16 -8.37 6.61 13.06
C ARG A 16 -8.30 6.43 11.56
N LEU A 17 -7.71 7.42 10.91
CA LEU A 17 -7.27 7.34 9.54
C LEU A 17 -5.82 7.80 9.53
N GLY A 18 -4.90 6.86 9.73
CA GLY A 18 -3.48 7.14 9.83
C GLY A 18 -3.16 7.93 11.10
N LEU A 19 -2.69 9.17 10.93
CA LEU A 19 -2.34 10.05 12.04
C LEU A 19 -3.54 10.86 12.56
N TRP A 20 -4.66 10.85 11.84
CA TRP A 20 -5.85 11.66 12.12
C TRP A 20 -6.96 10.84 12.77
N MET A 21 -7.85 11.52 13.46
CA MET A 21 -9.09 10.95 13.98
C MET A 21 -10.19 11.01 12.92
N GLY A 22 -11.07 10.00 12.89
CA GLY A 22 -12.18 9.94 11.94
C GLY A 22 -13.17 11.10 12.05
N ASP A 23 -13.32 11.71 13.22
CA ASP A 23 -14.18 12.87 13.46
C ASP A 23 -13.68 14.16 12.78
N GLU A 24 -12.41 14.22 12.37
CA GLU A 24 -11.84 15.28 11.56
C GLU A 24 -12.32 15.23 10.10
N PHE A 25 -13.00 14.15 9.71
CA PHE A 25 -13.50 13.92 8.36
C PHE A 25 -15.03 13.83 8.33
N GLN A 26 -15.55 13.95 7.12
CA GLN A 26 -16.91 13.55 6.77
C GLN A 26 -16.85 12.60 5.58
N LEU A 27 -17.77 11.63 5.54
CA LEU A 27 -17.90 10.76 4.38
C LEU A 27 -18.67 11.49 3.29
N ALA A 28 -18.24 11.29 2.05
CA ALA A 28 -18.94 11.69 0.85
C ALA A 28 -18.76 10.60 -0.22
N THR A 29 -19.65 10.56 -1.21
CA THR A 29 -19.33 9.92 -2.48
C THR A 29 -18.54 10.91 -3.34
N GLY A 30 -17.66 10.42 -4.18
CA GLY A 30 -16.81 11.26 -5.03
C GLY A 30 -17.57 12.31 -5.85
N ASP A 31 -18.71 11.96 -6.43
CA ASP A 31 -19.55 12.88 -7.21
C ASP A 31 -20.17 13.99 -6.36
N ALA A 32 -20.50 13.69 -5.10
CA ALA A 32 -21.10 14.63 -4.15
C ALA A 32 -20.07 15.43 -3.35
N ALA A 33 -18.79 15.10 -3.44
CA ALA A 33 -17.72 15.69 -2.65
C ALA A 33 -17.23 17.03 -3.26
N GLU A 34 -18.03 18.09 -3.15
CA GLU A 34 -17.76 19.41 -3.74
C GLU A 34 -16.41 20.03 -3.33
N GLN A 35 -15.82 19.60 -2.21
CA GLN A 35 -14.51 20.05 -1.75
C GLN A 35 -13.35 19.49 -2.60
N LEU A 36 -13.61 18.43 -3.39
CA LEU A 36 -12.61 17.84 -4.27
C LEU A 36 -12.56 18.55 -5.62
N SER A 37 -11.38 18.59 -6.23
CA SER A 37 -11.23 19.13 -7.58
C SER A 37 -12.11 18.36 -8.57
N PRO A 38 -12.60 19.00 -9.66
CA PRO A 38 -13.41 18.31 -10.68
C PRO A 38 -12.73 17.06 -11.25
N VAL A 39 -11.40 17.11 -11.41
CA VAL A 39 -10.59 15.98 -11.88
C VAL A 39 -10.63 14.83 -10.89
N LEU A 40 -10.45 15.12 -9.60
CA LEU A 40 -10.48 14.11 -8.56
C LEU A 40 -11.87 13.52 -8.40
N ARG A 41 -12.93 14.35 -8.36
CA ARG A 41 -14.33 13.89 -8.33
C ARG A 41 -14.65 12.91 -9.45
N TRP A 42 -14.24 13.22 -10.68
CA TRP A 42 -14.41 12.32 -11.80
C TRP A 42 -13.66 10.98 -11.64
N HIS A 43 -12.46 11.01 -11.06
CA HIS A 43 -11.69 9.78 -10.81
C HIS A 43 -12.29 8.89 -9.73
N VAL A 44 -12.81 9.49 -8.65
CA VAL A 44 -13.43 8.74 -7.55
C VAL A 44 -14.88 8.36 -7.85
N GLY A 45 -15.63 9.17 -8.60
CA GLY A 45 -16.99 8.85 -9.03
C GLY A 45 -17.91 8.49 -7.85
N HIS A 46 -18.48 7.29 -7.89
CA HIS A 46 -19.36 6.78 -6.83
C HIS A 46 -18.63 6.19 -5.61
N GLU A 47 -17.30 6.24 -5.60
CA GLU A 47 -16.50 5.72 -4.49
C GLU A 47 -16.69 6.53 -3.21
N VAL A 48 -16.62 5.84 -2.07
CA VAL A 48 -16.75 6.47 -0.75
C VAL A 48 -15.41 7.01 -0.29
N VAL A 49 -15.38 8.31 -0.03
CA VAL A 49 -14.19 9.04 0.40
C VAL A 49 -14.44 9.74 1.73
N ALA A 50 -13.41 9.84 2.55
CA ALA A 50 -13.33 10.73 3.68
C ALA A 50 -12.70 12.05 3.23
N VAL A 51 -13.46 13.14 3.35
CA VAL A 51 -12.97 14.49 3.07
C VAL A 51 -12.79 15.25 4.39
N PRO A 52 -11.71 16.02 4.54
CA PRO A 52 -11.44 16.75 5.77
C PRO A 52 -12.52 17.81 6.00
N ARG A 53 -13.02 17.92 7.24
CA ARG A 53 -13.95 18.98 7.63
C ARG A 53 -13.28 20.36 7.63
N ARG A 54 -11.97 20.38 7.83
CA ARG A 54 -11.11 21.57 7.89
C ARG A 54 -9.88 21.36 6.99
N PRO A 55 -10.01 21.57 5.67
CA PRO A 55 -8.94 21.31 4.70
C PRO A 55 -7.69 22.19 4.92
N ASP A 56 -7.85 23.36 5.55
CA ASP A 56 -6.79 24.28 5.94
C ASP A 56 -5.77 23.66 6.92
N ARG A 57 -6.12 22.57 7.59
CA ARG A 57 -5.26 21.86 8.55
C ARG A 57 -4.36 20.80 7.92
N GLY A 58 -4.32 20.71 6.60
CA GLY A 58 -3.41 19.81 5.86
C GLY A 58 -3.80 18.33 5.90
N ALA A 59 -5.00 17.99 6.38
CA ALA A 59 -5.51 16.63 6.35
C ALA A 59 -5.87 16.22 4.90
N PRO A 60 -5.47 15.01 4.45
CA PRO A 60 -5.71 14.57 3.10
C PRO A 60 -7.15 14.11 2.85
N PHE A 61 -7.59 14.09 1.58
CA PHE A 61 -8.71 13.22 1.23
C PHE A 61 -8.25 11.76 1.27
N ILE A 62 -9.13 10.84 1.67
CA ILE A 62 -8.82 9.43 1.83
C ILE A 62 -9.93 8.60 1.18
N TRP A 63 -9.58 7.62 0.37
CA TRP A 63 -10.53 6.66 -0.17
C TRP A 63 -10.76 5.54 0.84
N THR A 64 -11.94 5.53 1.48
CA THR A 64 -12.27 4.59 2.57
C THR A 64 -12.91 3.29 2.07
N ALA A 65 -13.13 3.18 0.75
CA ALA A 65 -13.73 2.06 0.04
C ALA A 65 -15.23 1.83 0.32
N ALA A 66 -15.64 1.91 1.57
CA ALA A 66 -17.03 1.68 2.00
C ALA A 66 -17.42 2.60 3.17
N PRO A 67 -18.72 2.83 3.38
CA PRO A 67 -19.22 3.74 4.39
C PRO A 67 -19.38 3.10 5.78
N SER A 68 -19.38 1.77 5.89
CA SER A 68 -19.66 1.07 7.15
C SER A 68 -18.63 -0.01 7.45
N ILE A 69 -18.51 -0.31 8.74
CA ILE A 69 -17.57 -1.30 9.30
C ILE A 69 -18.33 -2.26 10.23
N LEU A 70 -18.02 -3.55 10.10
CA LEU A 70 -18.29 -4.58 11.09
C LEU A 70 -16.98 -5.02 11.72
N GLU A 71 -16.96 -5.25 13.03
CA GLU A 71 -15.77 -5.67 13.77
C GLU A 71 -16.08 -6.86 14.66
N HIS A 72 -15.04 -7.64 14.96
CA HIS A 72 -15.13 -8.79 15.86
C HIS A 72 -16.16 -9.83 15.41
N VAL A 73 -16.39 -9.91 14.10
CA VAL A 73 -17.30 -10.89 13.52
C VAL A 73 -16.54 -12.15 13.13
N VAL A 74 -17.22 -13.29 13.13
CA VAL A 74 -16.68 -14.57 12.65
C VAL A 74 -17.49 -15.02 11.46
N LEU A 75 -16.80 -15.45 10.41
CA LEU A 75 -17.41 -15.98 9.18
C LEU A 75 -18.02 -17.36 9.45
N SER A 76 -19.20 -17.63 8.87
CA SER A 76 -19.77 -18.98 8.81
C SER A 76 -18.92 -19.90 7.93
N ASP A 77 -19.04 -21.22 8.13
CA ASP A 77 -18.24 -22.20 7.38
C ASP A 77 -18.46 -22.14 5.86
N ASP A 78 -19.66 -21.75 5.43
CA ASP A 78 -20.04 -21.56 4.03
C ASP A 78 -19.71 -20.16 3.48
N GLY A 79 -19.22 -19.24 4.32
CA GLY A 79 -18.90 -17.86 3.92
C GLY A 79 -20.12 -16.97 3.64
N ALA A 80 -21.34 -17.44 3.89
CA ALA A 80 -22.58 -16.74 3.54
C ALA A 80 -23.12 -15.82 4.65
N ALA A 81 -22.57 -15.89 5.86
CA ALA A 81 -23.00 -15.08 6.99
C ALA A 81 -21.84 -14.72 7.90
N VAL A 82 -22.05 -13.69 8.72
CA VAL A 82 -21.14 -13.34 9.81
C VAL A 82 -21.88 -13.27 11.14
N THR A 83 -21.23 -13.79 12.18
CA THR A 83 -21.75 -13.77 13.55
C THR A 83 -20.95 -12.80 14.40
N GLY A 84 -21.62 -11.86 15.06
CA GLY A 84 -21.00 -10.92 15.99
C GLY A 84 -20.81 -11.50 17.39
N PRO A 85 -20.07 -10.81 18.29
CA PRO A 85 -19.71 -11.32 19.61
C PRO A 85 -20.91 -11.67 20.52
N GLN A 86 -22.08 -11.07 20.27
CA GLN A 86 -23.29 -11.28 21.06
C GLN A 86 -24.18 -12.42 20.53
N GLY A 87 -23.68 -13.20 19.55
CA GLY A 87 -24.38 -14.31 18.91
C GLY A 87 -25.33 -13.89 17.78
N GLY A 88 -25.28 -12.63 17.38
CA GLY A 88 -26.08 -12.09 16.29
C GLY A 88 -25.56 -12.47 14.92
N SER A 89 -26.40 -12.98 14.02
CA SER A 89 -26.00 -13.34 12.65
C SER A 89 -26.51 -12.32 11.64
N LEU A 90 -25.74 -12.11 10.58
CA LEU A 90 -26.06 -11.21 9.47
C LEU A 90 -25.66 -11.86 8.16
N GLU A 91 -26.55 -11.81 7.17
CA GLU A 91 -26.24 -12.30 5.83
C GLU A 91 -25.08 -11.50 5.22
N LEU A 92 -24.09 -12.23 4.70
CA LEU A 92 -22.93 -11.68 4.02
C LEU A 92 -23.06 -11.92 2.52
N THR A 93 -22.82 -10.88 1.74
CA THR A 93 -22.56 -10.99 0.31
C THR A 93 -21.27 -10.24 0.00
N LEU A 94 -20.57 -10.63 -1.04
CA LEU A 94 -19.34 -9.96 -1.46
C LEU A 94 -19.67 -8.98 -2.60
N VAL A 95 -18.92 -7.87 -2.70
CA VAL A 95 -18.99 -6.99 -3.87
C VAL A 95 -18.78 -7.81 -5.15
N PRO A 96 -19.42 -7.46 -6.28
CA PRO A 96 -19.21 -8.23 -7.52
C PRO A 96 -17.74 -8.26 -7.93
N ARG A 97 -17.27 -9.43 -8.39
CA ARG A 97 -15.95 -9.60 -8.99
C ARG A 97 -15.86 -8.77 -10.27
N LEU A 98 -14.83 -7.94 -10.41
CA LEU A 98 -14.51 -7.29 -11.67
C LEU A 98 -14.11 -8.33 -12.72
N ARG A 99 -14.58 -8.18 -13.96
CA ARG A 99 -14.27 -9.11 -15.06
C ARG A 99 -12.76 -9.33 -15.24
N SER A 100 -11.98 -8.28 -15.03
CA SER A 100 -10.52 -8.28 -15.13
C SER A 100 -9.82 -8.93 -13.93
N ASN A 101 -10.45 -8.98 -12.77
CA ASN A 101 -9.80 -9.47 -11.56
C ASN A 101 -9.58 -10.99 -11.61
N ARG A 102 -8.32 -11.43 -11.53
CA ARG A 102 -7.92 -12.85 -11.47
C ARG A 102 -7.67 -13.43 -10.07
N ALA A 103 -7.61 -12.60 -9.02
CA ALA A 103 -7.37 -12.99 -7.62
C ALA A 103 -8.59 -12.68 -6.75
N TYR A 104 -9.72 -13.31 -7.05
CA TYR A 104 -10.95 -13.05 -6.31
C TYR A 104 -11.16 -14.10 -5.21
N TYR A 105 -11.94 -13.70 -4.22
CA TYR A 105 -12.37 -14.55 -3.10
C TYR A 105 -12.98 -15.87 -3.59
N ASP A 106 -12.54 -16.99 -3.01
CA ASP A 106 -13.07 -18.34 -3.26
C ASP A 106 -13.11 -19.21 -1.98
N ASP A 107 -13.37 -20.51 -2.12
CA ASP A 107 -13.43 -21.47 -1.01
C ASP A 107 -12.11 -21.58 -0.21
N SER A 108 -10.96 -21.31 -0.84
CA SER A 108 -9.68 -21.25 -0.13
C SER A 108 -9.57 -20.01 0.75
N THR A 109 -10.12 -18.89 0.28
CA THR A 109 -10.24 -17.67 1.06
C THR A 109 -11.19 -17.84 2.25
N THR A 110 -12.34 -18.50 2.05
CA THR A 110 -13.27 -18.85 3.16
C THR A 110 -12.56 -19.66 4.24
N ARG A 111 -11.83 -20.71 3.86
CA ARG A 111 -11.07 -21.53 4.81
C ARG A 111 -9.98 -20.74 5.54
N TYR A 112 -9.34 -19.78 4.86
CA TYR A 112 -8.32 -18.92 5.46
C TYR A 112 -8.89 -17.98 6.54
N PHE A 113 -10.13 -17.53 6.38
CA PHE A 113 -10.80 -16.63 7.32
C PHE A 113 -11.68 -17.35 8.37
N SER A 114 -12.06 -18.60 8.12
CA SER A 114 -12.90 -19.38 9.03
C SER A 114 -12.30 -19.44 10.44
N GLY A 115 -13.15 -19.22 11.44
CA GLY A 115 -12.79 -19.23 12.86
C GLY A 115 -11.97 -18.03 13.35
N ARG A 116 -11.61 -17.08 12.48
CA ARG A 116 -10.83 -15.89 12.85
C ARG A 116 -11.73 -14.70 13.17
N PRO A 117 -11.29 -13.78 14.06
CA PRO A 117 -11.97 -12.50 14.23
C PRO A 117 -11.71 -11.61 13.01
N LEU A 118 -12.77 -11.10 12.41
CA LEU A 118 -12.73 -10.31 11.19
C LEU A 118 -13.26 -8.90 11.40
N ARG A 119 -12.66 -7.98 10.65
CA ARG A 119 -13.13 -6.63 10.41
C ARG A 119 -13.50 -6.51 8.94
N LEU A 120 -14.71 -6.06 8.66
CA LEU A 120 -15.23 -5.92 7.29
C LEU A 120 -15.57 -4.47 7.01
N ARG A 121 -15.17 -3.94 5.85
CA ARG A 121 -15.78 -2.71 5.29
C ARG A 121 -16.79 -3.08 4.22
N GLY A 122 -17.92 -2.41 4.19
CA GLY A 122 -18.99 -2.68 3.24
C GLY A 122 -20.17 -1.73 3.34
N THR A 123 -21.25 -2.07 2.64
CA THR A 123 -22.52 -1.36 2.66
C THR A 123 -23.63 -2.25 3.20
N MET A 124 -24.54 -1.65 3.97
CA MET A 124 -25.77 -2.34 4.38
C MET A 124 -26.82 -2.17 3.29
N HIS A 125 -27.43 -3.27 2.84
CA HIS A 125 -28.54 -3.28 1.91
C HIS A 125 -29.77 -3.94 2.55
N PRO A 126 -30.95 -3.31 2.50
CA PRO A 126 -32.19 -3.99 2.85
C PRO A 126 -32.55 -4.98 1.75
N ARG A 127 -32.84 -6.25 2.11
CA ARG A 127 -33.39 -7.25 1.20
C ARG A 127 -34.61 -7.91 1.84
N ASP A 128 -35.78 -7.79 1.22
CA ASP A 128 -36.99 -8.54 1.59
C ASP A 128 -37.33 -8.51 3.11
N GLY A 129 -37.01 -7.39 3.79
CA GLY A 129 -37.25 -7.20 5.23
C GLY A 129 -36.12 -7.62 6.17
N ALA A 130 -35.03 -8.23 5.67
CA ALA A 130 -33.84 -8.59 6.43
C ALA A 130 -32.60 -7.76 6.00
N PRO A 131 -31.72 -7.35 6.94
CA PRO A 131 -30.49 -6.65 6.61
C PRO A 131 -29.47 -7.61 5.98
N ARG A 132 -28.78 -7.15 4.93
CA ARG A 132 -27.63 -7.83 4.31
C ARG A 132 -26.43 -6.91 4.25
N PHE A 133 -25.26 -7.42 4.60
CA PHE A 133 -24.01 -6.70 4.44
C PHE A 133 -23.29 -7.11 3.15
N ILE A 134 -23.00 -6.14 2.29
CA ILE A 134 -22.17 -6.33 1.11
C ILE A 134 -20.73 -5.92 1.46
N ALA A 135 -19.88 -6.91 1.72
CA ALA A 135 -18.48 -6.70 2.07
C ALA A 135 -17.64 -6.36 0.84
N ARG A 136 -16.83 -5.33 1.00
CA ARG A 136 -15.80 -4.89 0.05
C ARG A 136 -14.39 -5.26 0.49
N THR A 137 -14.16 -5.28 1.80
CA THR A 137 -12.87 -5.66 2.38
C THR A 137 -13.10 -6.69 3.49
N ILE A 138 -12.15 -7.62 3.65
CA ILE A 138 -12.16 -8.62 4.72
C ILE A 138 -10.79 -8.63 5.39
N TRP A 139 -10.68 -8.04 6.58
CA TRP A 139 -9.45 -7.92 7.34
C TRP A 139 -9.41 -8.91 8.52
N PRO A 140 -8.37 -9.73 8.65
CA PRO A 140 -8.18 -10.56 9.83
C PRO A 140 -7.63 -9.75 11.01
N GLU A 141 -8.41 -9.60 12.09
CA GLU A 141 -8.06 -8.77 13.25
C GLU A 141 -6.96 -9.37 14.14
N ASP A 142 -6.66 -10.65 13.95
CA ASP A 142 -5.57 -11.36 14.64
C ASP A 142 -4.19 -11.12 14.01
N SER A 143 -4.12 -10.46 12.85
CA SER A 143 -2.88 -9.96 12.24
C SER A 143 -2.35 -8.74 12.99
N LEU A 144 -1.74 -8.96 14.15
CA LEU A 144 -1.31 -7.90 15.07
C LEU A 144 0.22 -7.74 15.11
N ILE A 145 0.69 -6.49 15.07
CA ILE A 145 2.11 -6.17 15.30
C ILE A 145 2.33 -6.00 16.79
N ARG A 146 3.04 -6.95 17.42
CA ARG A 146 3.29 -6.98 18.88
C ARG A 146 4.78 -6.85 19.22
N PRO A 147 5.38 -5.64 19.15
CA PRO A 147 6.82 -5.46 19.32
C PRO A 147 7.35 -5.96 20.68
N ASP A 148 6.52 -5.92 21.72
CA ASP A 148 6.80 -6.41 23.07
C ASP A 148 7.08 -7.92 23.14
N ARG A 149 6.60 -8.69 22.16
CA ARG A 149 6.78 -10.15 22.09
C ARG A 149 7.90 -10.57 21.14
N LEU A 150 8.52 -9.62 20.46
CA LEU A 150 9.53 -9.92 19.45
C LEU A 150 10.93 -9.91 20.05
N PRO A 151 11.70 -11.00 19.90
CA PRO A 151 13.11 -10.96 20.26
C PRO A 151 13.85 -9.99 19.34
N LEU A 152 14.73 -9.16 19.92
CA LEU A 152 15.65 -8.34 19.15
C LEU A 152 16.60 -9.25 18.36
N ARG A 153 16.54 -9.15 17.04
CA ARG A 153 17.39 -9.89 16.11
C ARG A 153 17.88 -8.91 15.05
N PRO A 154 19.00 -8.20 15.28
CA PRO A 154 19.56 -7.26 14.30
C PRO A 154 19.88 -7.93 12.97
N LEU A 155 19.99 -7.15 11.89
CA LEU A 155 20.60 -7.66 10.66
C LEU A 155 22.10 -7.85 10.93
N ASP A 156 22.59 -9.08 10.82
CA ASP A 156 24.03 -9.36 10.82
C ASP A 156 24.59 -9.09 9.40
N ALA A 157 25.92 -8.91 9.30
CA ALA A 157 26.57 -8.66 8.01
C ALA A 157 26.38 -9.82 7.01
N GLU A 158 26.09 -11.03 7.52
CA GLU A 158 25.89 -12.26 6.75
C GLU A 158 24.45 -12.42 6.22
N ARG A 159 23.41 -11.98 6.96
CA ARG A 159 22.02 -11.98 6.48
C ARG A 159 21.65 -10.61 5.93
N ARG A 160 21.75 -10.53 4.60
CA ARG A 160 21.26 -9.38 3.85
C ARG A 160 19.74 -9.31 3.95
N LEU A 161 19.20 -8.09 4.09
CA LEU A 161 17.76 -7.82 4.04
C LEU A 161 17.05 -8.54 2.89
N ALA A 162 17.72 -8.67 1.74
CA ALA A 162 17.31 -9.50 0.62
C ALA A 162 16.84 -10.92 1.01
N GLN A 163 17.57 -11.62 1.88
CA GLN A 163 17.20 -12.96 2.34
C GLN A 163 15.90 -12.96 3.14
N LEU A 164 15.63 -11.91 3.92
CA LEU A 164 14.36 -11.79 4.65
C LEU A 164 13.18 -11.56 3.71
N ILE A 165 13.41 -10.79 2.64
CA ILE A 165 12.42 -10.56 1.58
C ILE A 165 12.16 -11.86 0.81
N ASP A 166 13.23 -12.61 0.46
CA ASP A 166 13.10 -13.86 -0.31
C ASP A 166 12.47 -14.99 0.51
N ALA A 167 12.77 -15.06 1.82
CA ALA A 167 12.14 -16.01 2.76
C ALA A 167 10.66 -15.73 3.02
N GLN A 168 10.07 -14.72 2.38
CA GLN A 168 8.64 -14.46 2.44
C GLN A 168 7.78 -15.57 1.79
N MET A 169 8.40 -16.39 0.94
CA MET A 169 7.78 -17.51 0.23
C MET A 169 7.61 -18.78 1.04
N GLU A 170 8.19 -18.82 2.23
CA GLU A 170 8.09 -19.97 3.11
C GLU A 170 6.74 -19.94 3.84
N ALA A 171 6.08 -21.09 3.94
CA ALA A 171 4.89 -21.23 4.78
C ALA A 171 5.24 -20.95 6.24
N VAL A 172 4.53 -20.02 6.88
CA VAL A 172 4.75 -19.67 8.29
C VAL A 172 3.47 -19.93 9.08
N ALA A 173 3.60 -20.56 10.24
CA ALA A 173 2.48 -20.81 11.15
C ALA A 173 1.94 -19.54 11.85
N ASP A 174 2.74 -18.46 11.89
CA ASP A 174 2.34 -17.18 12.46
C ASP A 174 1.53 -16.37 11.43
N PRO A 175 0.34 -15.84 11.77
CA PRO A 175 -0.49 -15.06 10.87
C PRO A 175 0.15 -13.74 10.40
N LEU A 176 1.09 -13.16 11.15
CA LEU A 176 1.83 -11.95 10.76
C LEU A 176 3.29 -11.99 11.27
N PRO A 177 4.17 -12.76 10.63
CA PRO A 177 5.52 -12.97 11.12
C PRO A 177 6.32 -11.66 11.15
N ALA A 178 6.80 -11.27 12.34
CA ALA A 178 7.55 -10.04 12.53
C ALA A 178 8.91 -10.29 13.22
N ARG A 179 9.85 -9.37 13.00
CA ARG A 179 11.19 -9.37 13.58
C ARG A 179 11.56 -7.96 14.03
N LEU A 180 11.99 -7.83 15.28
CA LEU A 180 12.56 -6.59 15.79
C LEU A 180 14.02 -6.50 15.33
N LEU A 181 14.33 -5.54 14.45
CA LEU A 181 15.68 -5.34 13.90
C LEU A 181 16.52 -4.40 14.76
N TRP A 182 15.90 -3.39 15.34
CA TRP A 182 16.58 -2.41 16.20
C TRP A 182 15.61 -1.87 17.25
N ALA A 183 16.13 -1.55 18.44
CA ALA A 183 15.39 -0.84 19.48
C ALA A 183 16.31 0.16 20.17
N ARG A 184 15.78 1.35 20.48
CA ARG A 184 16.55 2.40 21.18
C ARG A 184 17.04 1.95 22.55
N GLN A 185 16.20 1.23 23.28
CA GLN A 185 16.48 0.70 24.61
C GLN A 185 16.11 -0.79 24.64
N PRO A 186 17.00 -1.68 24.15
CA PRO A 186 16.77 -3.13 24.20
C PRO A 186 16.47 -3.61 25.62
N GLY A 187 15.51 -4.52 25.78
CA GLY A 187 15.14 -5.08 27.09
C GLY A 187 14.34 -4.17 28.01
N THR A 188 14.07 -2.92 27.60
CA THR A 188 13.14 -2.04 28.32
C THR A 188 11.73 -2.22 27.77
N ALA A 189 10.73 -2.36 28.63
CA ALA A 189 9.33 -2.36 28.23
C ALA A 189 8.94 -0.96 27.70
N VAL A 190 9.04 -0.76 26.38
CA VAL A 190 8.55 0.45 25.74
C VAL A 190 7.03 0.31 25.55
N ARG A 191 6.27 1.34 25.93
CA ARG A 191 4.85 1.40 25.60
C ARG A 191 4.69 1.72 24.11
N TRP A 192 4.28 0.72 23.33
CA TRP A 192 4.11 0.79 21.87
C TRP A 192 2.72 1.27 21.44
N ALA A 193 1.70 1.06 22.29
CA ALA A 193 0.34 1.50 22.03
C ALA A 193 0.28 3.02 21.76
N ASP A 194 -0.48 3.39 20.72
CA ASP A 194 -0.69 4.76 20.22
C ASP A 194 0.60 5.45 19.72
N ARG A 195 1.70 4.71 19.56
CA ARG A 195 2.93 5.27 18.99
C ARG A 195 2.76 5.53 17.49
N PRO A 196 3.17 6.71 16.99
CA PRO A 196 3.19 6.97 15.56
C PRO A 196 4.13 6.01 14.84
N VAL A 197 3.79 5.69 13.60
CA VAL A 197 4.60 4.85 12.73
C VAL A 197 4.85 5.53 11.39
N LEU A 198 6.02 5.25 10.85
CA LEU A 198 6.34 5.42 9.43
C LEU A 198 6.78 4.07 8.90
N ALA A 199 6.15 3.58 7.84
CA ALA A 199 6.46 2.27 7.28
C ALA A 199 6.68 2.32 5.77
N PHE A 200 7.53 1.43 5.28
CA PHE A 200 7.69 1.12 3.86
C PHE A 200 7.04 -0.22 3.59
N VAL A 201 6.16 -0.32 2.60
CA VAL A 201 5.47 -1.55 2.19
C VAL A 201 5.96 -1.95 0.81
N LEU A 202 6.64 -3.10 0.73
CA LEU A 202 7.12 -3.72 -0.50
C LEU A 202 6.22 -4.89 -0.86
N ASN A 203 5.41 -4.74 -1.89
CA ASN A 203 4.62 -5.82 -2.45
C ASN A 203 5.44 -6.59 -3.48
N GLY A 204 5.29 -7.91 -3.49
CA GLY A 204 6.00 -8.81 -4.38
C GLY A 204 5.50 -8.79 -5.81
N ALA A 205 5.96 -9.77 -6.58
CA ALA A 205 5.52 -10.05 -7.93
C ALA A 205 4.26 -10.92 -7.93
N GLN A 206 3.44 -10.80 -8.97
CA GLN A 206 2.29 -11.68 -9.22
C GLN A 206 2.76 -12.89 -10.05
N ALA A 207 2.12 -14.04 -9.87
CA ALA A 207 2.61 -15.31 -10.45
C ALA A 207 2.40 -15.44 -11.97
N ASP A 208 1.37 -14.80 -12.50
CA ASP A 208 0.76 -14.94 -13.84
C ASP A 208 0.61 -13.56 -14.51
N ASP A 209 1.54 -12.65 -14.20
CA ASP A 209 1.67 -11.34 -14.86
C ASP A 209 3.15 -10.97 -14.92
N ASP A 210 3.73 -11.15 -16.10
CA ASP A 210 5.14 -10.91 -16.37
C ASP A 210 5.51 -9.42 -16.26
N GLU A 211 4.55 -8.50 -16.31
CA GLU A 211 4.82 -7.07 -16.08
C GLU A 211 4.94 -6.72 -14.59
N SER A 212 4.47 -7.61 -13.71
CA SER A 212 4.40 -7.38 -12.27
C SER A 212 5.67 -7.75 -11.50
N HIS A 213 6.67 -8.36 -12.14
CA HIS A 213 7.90 -8.87 -11.47
C HIS A 213 8.66 -7.82 -10.67
N GLY A 214 8.54 -6.54 -11.05
CA GLY A 214 9.14 -5.40 -10.32
C GLY A 214 8.56 -5.17 -8.93
N GLY A 215 7.33 -5.62 -8.66
CA GLY A 215 6.63 -5.40 -7.41
C GLY A 215 6.04 -3.99 -7.29
N HIS A 216 5.84 -3.53 -6.05
CA HIS A 216 5.31 -2.19 -5.79
C HIS A 216 5.74 -1.68 -4.43
N LEU A 217 6.14 -0.40 -4.36
CA LEU A 217 6.52 0.26 -3.11
C LEU A 217 5.44 1.26 -2.71
N SER A 218 5.10 1.25 -1.43
CA SER A 218 4.30 2.27 -0.79
C SER A 218 4.94 2.70 0.53
N ILE A 219 4.54 3.87 1.01
CA ILE A 219 4.78 4.39 2.35
C ILE A 219 3.44 4.36 3.09
N ALA A 220 3.49 3.98 4.36
CA ALA A 220 2.35 4.04 5.25
C ALA A 220 2.67 4.90 6.48
N THR A 221 1.68 5.63 6.97
CA THR A 221 1.74 6.32 8.26
C THR A 221 0.51 6.03 9.10
N GLY A 222 0.68 6.04 10.41
CA GLY A 222 -0.41 5.73 11.32
C GLY A 222 0.01 5.75 12.77
N ARG A 223 -0.84 5.19 13.62
CA ARG A 223 -0.51 4.91 15.02
C ARG A 223 -0.75 3.43 15.28
N LEU A 224 0.13 2.80 16.04
CA LEU A 224 -0.06 1.40 16.41
C LEU A 224 -1.21 1.29 17.41
N GLY A 225 -2.20 0.45 17.13
CA GLY A 225 -3.34 0.23 18.01
C GLY A 225 -2.94 -0.37 19.37
N PRO A 226 -3.82 -0.30 20.39
CA PRO A 226 -3.51 -0.75 21.74
C PRO A 226 -3.06 -2.23 21.84
N ARG A 227 -3.55 -3.10 20.95
CA ARG A 227 -3.19 -4.52 20.87
C ARG A 227 -2.21 -4.84 19.73
N GLY A 228 -1.80 -3.82 18.98
CA GLY A 228 -0.98 -3.98 17.77
C GLY A 228 -1.74 -3.84 16.45
N GLU A 229 -2.94 -3.27 16.47
CA GLU A 229 -3.76 -3.04 15.27
C GLU A 229 -3.09 -2.02 14.32
N TRP A 230 -3.31 -2.22 13.03
CA TRP A 230 -2.70 -1.39 11.96
C TRP A 230 -3.56 -1.32 10.69
N ALA A 231 -4.82 -1.75 10.77
CA ALA A 231 -5.79 -1.72 9.66
C ALA A 231 -6.12 -0.30 9.18
N ASP A 232 -5.95 0.68 10.06
CA ASP A 232 -6.27 2.09 9.88
C ASP A 232 -5.09 2.94 9.39
N TRP A 233 -3.89 2.36 9.23
CA TRP A 233 -2.74 3.08 8.69
C TRP A 233 -3.04 3.55 7.27
N ILE A 234 -2.66 4.78 6.94
CA ILE A 234 -2.87 5.33 5.60
C ILE A 234 -1.67 4.99 4.73
N VAL A 235 -1.94 4.40 3.57
CA VAL A 235 -0.97 3.97 2.56
C VAL A 235 -1.17 4.79 1.30
N ASN A 236 -0.07 5.20 0.66
CA ASN A 236 -0.16 5.71 -0.72
C ASN A 236 -0.30 4.56 -1.71
N ASN A 237 -1.49 4.44 -2.26
CA ASN A 237 -1.81 3.50 -3.32
C ASN A 237 -1.59 4.20 -4.67
N PHE A 238 -0.44 3.98 -5.31
CA PHE A 238 -0.09 4.69 -6.53
C PHE A 238 -0.34 3.87 -7.80
N TYR A 239 -1.26 4.30 -8.65
CA TYR A 239 -1.46 3.69 -9.98
C TYR A 239 -1.64 4.78 -11.05
N PRO A 240 -1.31 4.49 -12.31
CA PRO A 240 -1.49 5.45 -13.39
C PRO A 240 -2.96 5.90 -13.54
N LEU A 241 -3.18 7.19 -13.83
CA LEU A 241 -4.54 7.75 -14.03
C LEU A 241 -5.09 7.51 -15.44
N ASP A 242 -4.23 7.20 -16.39
CA ASP A 242 -4.54 7.08 -17.82
C ASP A 242 -5.04 5.70 -18.22
N VAL A 243 -5.05 4.73 -17.29
CA VAL A 243 -5.53 3.36 -17.52
C VAL A 243 -6.60 2.96 -16.50
N VAL A 244 -7.50 2.08 -16.93
CA VAL A 244 -8.37 1.35 -16.03
C VAL A 244 -7.56 0.16 -15.52
N SER A 245 -7.11 0.25 -14.27
CA SER A 245 -6.41 -0.86 -13.61
C SER A 245 -7.26 -2.13 -13.68
N GLU A 246 -6.64 -3.28 -14.00
CA GLU A 246 -7.26 -4.62 -13.91
C GLU A 246 -7.97 -4.82 -12.57
N LYS A 247 -7.40 -4.22 -11.53
CA LYS A 247 -7.81 -4.34 -10.14
C LYS A 247 -8.88 -3.33 -9.76
N GLY A 248 -9.26 -2.41 -10.65
CA GLY A 248 -10.14 -1.28 -10.32
C GLY A 248 -9.49 -0.29 -9.33
N ILE A 249 -8.17 -0.33 -9.18
CA ILE A 249 -7.46 0.54 -8.22
C ILE A 249 -7.56 1.99 -8.66
N LEU A 250 -7.99 2.83 -7.73
CA LEU A 250 -7.81 4.26 -7.80
C LEU A 250 -6.51 4.64 -7.09
N ALA A 251 -5.75 5.50 -7.74
CA ALA A 251 -4.64 6.15 -7.07
C ALA A 251 -5.18 6.96 -5.87
N GLY A 252 -4.41 7.07 -4.81
CA GLY A 252 -4.79 7.89 -3.66
C GLY A 252 -4.29 7.36 -2.34
N LEU A 253 -4.79 7.97 -1.29
CA LEU A 253 -4.53 7.57 0.08
C LEU A 253 -5.66 6.66 0.55
N VAL A 254 -5.32 5.48 1.05
CA VAL A 254 -6.28 4.46 1.48
C VAL A 254 -5.89 3.90 2.84
N PRO A 255 -6.86 3.46 3.66
CA PRO A 255 -6.58 2.64 4.83
C PRO A 255 -5.88 1.32 4.44
N MET A 256 -5.08 0.77 5.35
CA MET A 256 -4.30 -0.45 5.13
C MET A 256 -5.18 -1.66 4.89
N ASP A 257 -6.33 -1.75 5.57
CA ASP A 257 -7.31 -2.81 5.33
C ASP A 257 -7.84 -2.79 3.90
N ASN A 258 -8.14 -1.61 3.36
CA ASN A 258 -8.49 -1.44 1.95
C ASN A 258 -7.30 -1.78 1.03
N TYR A 259 -6.12 -1.25 1.31
CA TYR A 259 -4.92 -1.45 0.49
C TYR A 259 -4.57 -2.93 0.30
N LEU A 260 -4.63 -3.71 1.37
CA LEU A 260 -4.24 -5.12 1.36
C LEU A 260 -5.40 -6.07 1.07
N ASN A 261 -6.63 -5.75 1.51
CA ASN A 261 -7.74 -6.71 1.60
C ASN A 261 -9.04 -6.28 0.91
N ASP A 262 -9.02 -5.28 0.03
CA ASP A 262 -10.13 -5.08 -0.90
C ASP A 262 -10.29 -6.32 -1.80
N LEU A 263 -11.52 -6.81 -1.94
CA LEU A 263 -11.81 -8.07 -2.65
C LEU A 263 -11.49 -7.99 -4.16
N ASN A 264 -11.46 -6.78 -4.73
CA ASN A 264 -11.12 -6.57 -6.12
C ASN A 264 -9.70 -6.05 -6.35
N SER A 265 -9.09 -5.42 -5.34
CA SER A 265 -7.85 -4.66 -5.51
C SER A 265 -6.79 -4.85 -4.43
N GLY A 266 -7.09 -5.60 -3.39
CA GLY A 266 -6.24 -5.80 -2.24
C GLY A 266 -4.96 -6.52 -2.59
N GLN A 267 -3.80 -5.90 -2.30
CA GLN A 267 -2.50 -6.44 -2.69
C GLN A 267 -2.25 -7.85 -2.11
N ALA A 268 -2.80 -8.17 -0.95
CA ALA A 268 -2.59 -9.45 -0.29
C ALA A 268 -3.25 -10.63 -1.01
N TYR A 269 -4.24 -10.42 -1.89
CA TYR A 269 -4.80 -11.50 -2.72
C TYR A 269 -3.88 -11.87 -3.89
N TYR A 270 -3.12 -10.89 -4.40
CA TYR A 270 -2.30 -11.06 -5.59
C TYR A 270 -0.88 -11.52 -5.29
N ARG A 271 -0.35 -11.13 -4.13
CA ARG A 271 1.08 -11.28 -3.85
C ARG A 271 1.43 -11.18 -2.37
N PRO A 272 2.55 -11.81 -1.96
CA PRO A 272 3.20 -11.52 -0.68
C PRO A 272 3.61 -10.04 -0.55
N SER A 273 3.65 -9.49 0.67
CA SER A 273 4.24 -8.15 0.92
C SER A 273 5.13 -8.07 2.17
N SER A 274 6.27 -7.41 2.09
CA SER A 274 7.14 -7.14 3.24
C SER A 274 6.98 -5.70 3.69
N MET A 275 7.15 -5.42 4.98
CA MET A 275 7.04 -4.08 5.53
C MET A 275 8.18 -3.81 6.51
N THR A 276 8.82 -2.65 6.36
CA THR A 276 9.70 -2.09 7.39
C THR A 276 8.91 -1.06 8.16
N VAL A 277 8.79 -1.22 9.48
CA VAL A 277 8.05 -0.30 10.36
C VAL A 277 9.03 0.41 11.28
N LEU A 278 9.06 1.73 11.21
CA LEU A 278 9.73 2.58 12.18
C LEU A 278 8.68 3.08 13.19
N LEU A 279 8.80 2.62 14.44
CA LEU A 279 8.04 3.17 15.57
C LEU A 279 8.69 4.45 16.04
N LEU A 280 7.88 5.47 16.26
CA LEU A 280 8.33 6.82 16.56
C LEU A 280 7.81 7.27 17.93
N ARG A 281 8.54 8.20 18.55
CA ARG A 281 8.16 8.84 19.81
C ARG A 281 7.05 9.85 19.61
N ASP A 282 7.14 10.59 18.51
CA ASP A 282 6.33 11.76 18.14
C ASP A 282 5.89 11.62 16.68
N ASP A 283 4.79 12.25 16.29
CA ASP A 283 4.24 12.12 14.94
C ASP A 283 4.90 13.07 13.93
N ARG A 284 5.68 14.08 14.38
CA ARG A 284 6.29 15.11 13.52
C ARG A 284 7.05 14.56 12.31
N THR A 285 7.77 13.44 12.43
CA THR A 285 8.50 12.86 11.29
C THR A 285 7.58 12.15 10.32
N ALA A 286 6.63 11.35 10.82
CA ALA A 286 5.63 10.67 9.99
C ALA A 286 4.70 11.69 9.30
N ALA A 287 4.27 12.73 10.03
CA ALA A 287 3.42 13.79 9.53
C ALA A 287 4.10 14.56 8.37
N ARG A 288 5.38 14.92 8.49
CA ARG A 288 6.13 15.58 7.40
C ARG A 288 6.15 14.73 6.12
N VAL A 289 6.39 13.43 6.24
CA VAL A 289 6.37 12.51 5.08
C VAL A 289 4.96 12.40 4.50
N GLN A 290 3.94 12.26 5.35
CA GLN A 290 2.56 12.16 4.92
C GLN A 290 2.10 13.43 4.20
N SER A 291 2.47 14.62 4.67
CA SER A 291 2.20 15.89 3.99
C SER A 291 2.90 15.95 2.62
N ALA A 292 4.17 15.53 2.53
CA ALA A 292 4.87 15.49 1.25
C ALA A 292 4.22 14.54 0.23
N ILE A 293 3.72 13.38 0.68
CA ILE A 293 2.95 12.45 -0.15
C ILE A 293 1.62 13.07 -0.58
N HIS A 294 0.92 13.76 0.32
CA HIS A 294 -0.30 14.48 -0.01
C HIS A 294 -0.07 15.51 -1.12
N ASP A 295 0.99 16.30 -1.04
CA ASP A 295 1.36 17.27 -2.07
C ASP A 295 1.67 16.62 -3.43
N VAL A 296 2.24 15.40 -3.41
CA VAL A 296 2.43 14.61 -4.64
C VAL A 296 1.06 14.26 -5.25
N PHE A 297 0.10 13.75 -4.48
CA PHE A 297 -1.23 13.43 -5.01
C PHE A 297 -2.01 14.67 -5.46
N GLN A 298 -1.92 15.78 -4.73
CA GLN A 298 -2.59 17.02 -5.16
C GLN A 298 -2.08 17.48 -6.53
N ARG A 299 -0.76 17.46 -6.74
CA ARG A 299 -0.17 17.76 -8.06
C ARG A 299 -0.54 16.73 -9.11
N PHE A 300 -0.57 15.45 -8.73
CA PHE A 300 -0.91 14.33 -9.62
C PHE A 300 -2.33 14.48 -10.19
N TYR A 301 -3.29 14.90 -9.37
CA TYR A 301 -4.67 15.16 -9.81
C TYR A 301 -4.87 16.55 -10.44
N ALA A 302 -4.04 17.54 -10.12
CA ALA A 302 -4.16 18.89 -10.68
C ALA A 302 -3.68 18.97 -12.14
N ASP A 303 -2.71 18.14 -12.54
CA ASP A 303 -2.16 18.14 -13.90
C ASP A 303 -1.91 16.72 -14.45
N PRO A 304 -2.98 15.98 -14.81
CA PRO A 304 -2.86 14.61 -15.34
C PRO A 304 -2.03 14.55 -16.64
N GLY A 305 -1.93 15.65 -17.39
CA GLY A 305 -1.21 15.73 -18.66
C GLY A 305 0.31 15.78 -18.52
N ARG A 306 0.86 16.05 -17.33
CA ARG A 306 2.30 16.00 -17.03
C ARG A 306 2.80 14.64 -16.55
N TYR A 307 1.94 13.62 -16.59
CA TYR A 307 2.29 12.30 -16.13
C TYR A 307 3.37 11.66 -17.02
N HIS A 308 4.54 11.38 -16.43
CA HIS A 308 5.63 10.67 -17.08
C HIS A 308 5.89 9.35 -16.37
N HIS A 309 5.30 8.25 -16.85
CA HIS A 309 5.36 6.90 -16.25
C HIS A 309 6.74 6.51 -15.71
N ALA A 310 7.82 6.75 -16.46
CA ALA A 310 9.18 6.39 -16.03
C ALA A 310 9.67 7.16 -14.78
N ALA A 311 9.27 8.44 -14.63
CA ALA A 311 9.68 9.30 -13.51
C ALA A 311 8.64 9.35 -12.38
N MET A 312 7.39 9.03 -12.68
CA MET A 312 6.21 9.11 -11.81
C MET A 312 5.61 7.72 -11.61
N ASN A 313 6.43 6.77 -11.16
CA ASN A 313 5.98 5.41 -10.86
C ASN A 313 5.80 5.20 -9.35
N SER A 314 5.32 4.01 -8.97
CA SER A 314 5.09 3.62 -7.56
C SER A 314 6.34 3.66 -6.68
N THR A 315 7.54 3.69 -7.27
CA THR A 315 8.81 3.81 -6.54
C THR A 315 9.32 5.25 -6.50
N GLY A 316 9.33 5.91 -7.66
CA GLY A 316 9.84 7.27 -7.82
C GLY A 316 9.10 8.29 -6.96
N MET A 317 7.77 8.24 -6.92
CA MET A 317 6.96 9.19 -6.16
C MET A 317 7.21 9.13 -4.63
N PRO A 318 7.14 7.96 -3.97
CA PRO A 318 7.54 7.85 -2.57
C PRO A 318 8.94 8.40 -2.31
N MET A 319 9.91 8.04 -3.16
CA MET A 319 11.30 8.45 -2.97
C MET A 319 11.50 9.96 -3.14
N ASP A 320 10.76 10.59 -4.05
CA ASP A 320 10.77 12.04 -4.21
C ASP A 320 10.11 12.75 -3.03
N ALA A 321 9.05 12.17 -2.45
CA ALA A 321 8.46 12.67 -1.21
C ALA A 321 9.44 12.57 -0.02
N LEU A 322 10.21 11.49 0.10
CA LEU A 322 11.26 11.38 1.12
C LEU A 322 12.37 12.43 0.89
N ARG A 323 12.79 12.63 -0.35
CA ARG A 323 13.82 13.61 -0.69
C ARG A 323 13.36 15.04 -0.47
N SER A 324 12.08 15.35 -0.70
CA SER A 324 11.54 16.70 -0.52
C SER A 324 11.48 17.12 0.96
N VAL A 325 11.26 16.17 1.88
CA VAL A 325 11.36 16.44 3.33
C VAL A 325 12.81 16.51 3.82
N GLY A 326 13.79 16.26 2.93
CA GLY A 326 15.21 16.31 3.23
C GLY A 326 15.79 14.96 3.68
N TRP A 327 15.10 13.84 3.52
CA TRP A 327 15.70 12.53 3.75
C TRP A 327 16.53 12.10 2.54
N ARG A 328 17.85 11.98 2.73
CA ARG A 328 18.80 11.60 1.69
C ARG A 328 19.06 10.09 1.70
N VAL A 329 18.03 9.31 1.36
CA VAL A 329 18.21 7.87 1.14
C VAL A 329 19.29 7.68 0.07
N PRO A 330 20.35 6.88 0.33
CA PRO A 330 21.46 6.70 -0.59
C PRO A 330 20.98 6.19 -1.96
N PRO A 331 21.36 6.85 -3.06
CA PRO A 331 21.01 6.37 -4.39
C PRO A 331 21.78 5.09 -4.71
N LEU A 332 21.15 4.17 -5.43
CA LEU A 332 21.80 3.01 -6.02
C LEU A 332 22.01 3.35 -7.49
N GLY A 333 23.28 3.44 -7.92
CA GLY A 333 23.65 3.90 -9.27
C GLY A 333 22.81 3.30 -10.40
N ARG A 334 22.75 3.98 -11.53
CA ARG A 334 21.80 3.72 -12.64
C ARG A 334 21.73 2.24 -13.09
N THR A 335 20.55 1.83 -13.54
CA THR A 335 20.21 0.43 -13.87
C THR A 335 21.16 -0.20 -14.89
N GLY A 336 21.55 0.53 -15.94
CA GLY A 336 22.50 0.01 -16.93
C GLY A 336 22.90 1.03 -17.98
N LEU A 337 23.79 1.96 -17.62
CA LEU A 337 24.29 2.99 -18.55
C LEU A 337 24.85 2.40 -19.86
N LEU A 338 25.55 1.26 -19.76
CA LEU A 338 26.13 0.54 -20.90
C LEU A 338 25.11 -0.26 -21.71
N LEU A 339 23.97 -0.63 -21.11
CA LEU A 339 22.92 -1.43 -21.73
C LEU A 339 21.79 -0.57 -22.31
N ALA A 340 21.63 0.67 -21.87
CA ALA A 340 20.54 1.56 -22.29
C ALA A 340 20.53 1.81 -23.80
N TRP A 341 21.69 2.12 -24.39
CA TRP A 341 21.83 2.37 -25.83
C TRP A 341 21.62 1.09 -26.67
N PRO A 342 22.29 -0.05 -26.38
CA PRO A 342 22.04 -1.30 -27.11
C PRO A 342 20.61 -1.82 -26.97
N ALA A 343 20.00 -1.74 -25.79
CA ALA A 343 18.62 -2.18 -25.56
C ALA A 343 17.60 -1.28 -26.27
N TRP A 344 17.83 0.04 -26.28
CA TRP A 344 17.05 0.99 -27.08
C TRP A 344 17.12 0.66 -28.58
N LEU A 345 18.34 0.42 -29.10
CA LEU A 345 18.55 0.09 -30.51
C LEU A 345 17.89 -1.25 -30.87
N TYR A 346 18.00 -2.25 -29.99
CA TYR A 346 17.37 -3.55 -30.18
C TYR A 346 15.84 -3.45 -30.26
N VAL A 347 15.18 -2.78 -29.31
CA VAL A 347 13.72 -2.59 -29.32
C VAL A 347 13.27 -1.77 -30.53
N MET A 348 13.99 -0.68 -30.86
CA MET A 348 13.74 0.10 -32.08
C MET A 348 13.74 -0.77 -33.35
N LEU A 349 14.67 -1.72 -33.46
CA LEU A 349 14.83 -2.57 -34.63
C LEU A 349 13.84 -3.75 -34.66
N THR A 350 13.48 -4.32 -33.51
CA THR A 350 12.63 -5.52 -33.43
C THR A 350 11.14 -5.20 -33.30
N SER A 351 10.74 -4.19 -32.52
CA SER A 351 9.33 -3.83 -32.31
C SER A 351 8.86 -2.66 -33.16
N ARG A 352 9.78 -1.88 -33.76
CA ARG A 352 9.50 -0.63 -34.51
C ARG A 352 8.69 0.41 -33.73
N ASP A 353 8.65 0.31 -32.40
CA ASP A 353 7.94 1.23 -31.52
C ASP A 353 8.93 2.20 -30.84
N ARG A 354 8.89 3.46 -31.29
CA ARG A 354 9.76 4.54 -30.79
C ARG A 354 9.44 4.93 -29.35
N GLU A 355 8.18 4.83 -28.95
CA GLU A 355 7.73 5.21 -27.61
C GLU A 355 8.13 4.14 -26.59
N ALA A 356 7.95 2.86 -26.94
CA ALA A 356 8.43 1.74 -26.13
C ALA A 356 9.96 1.76 -25.97
N ALA A 357 10.71 2.00 -27.06
CA ALA A 357 12.16 2.12 -27.00
C ALA A 357 12.60 3.31 -26.12
N GLY A 358 12.00 4.49 -26.32
CA GLY A 358 12.28 5.68 -25.52
C GLY A 358 11.91 5.53 -24.03
N SER A 359 10.85 4.78 -23.72
CA SER A 359 10.49 4.41 -22.35
C SER A 359 11.55 3.51 -21.71
N LEU A 360 11.97 2.45 -22.41
CA LEU A 360 13.01 1.53 -21.94
C LEU A 360 14.35 2.24 -21.70
N TYR A 361 14.77 3.12 -22.62
CA TYR A 361 15.98 3.91 -22.45
C TYR A 361 15.92 4.78 -21.18
N ARG A 362 14.81 5.51 -20.97
CA ARG A 362 14.60 6.32 -19.77
C ARG A 362 14.66 5.47 -18.51
N TYR A 363 14.01 4.31 -18.51
CA TYR A 363 14.01 3.36 -17.39
C TYR A 363 15.42 2.83 -17.05
N LEU A 364 16.22 2.51 -18.08
CA LEU A 364 17.60 2.03 -17.90
C LEU A 364 18.58 3.14 -17.46
N MET A 365 18.28 4.38 -17.80
CA MET A 365 19.07 5.56 -17.44
C MET A 365 18.68 6.17 -16.08
N GLU A 366 17.53 5.81 -15.54
CA GLU A 366 17.03 6.27 -14.25
C GLU A 366 17.78 5.60 -13.08
N GLU A 367 17.78 6.26 -11.92
CA GLU A 367 18.43 5.78 -10.69
C GLU A 367 17.64 4.62 -10.06
N LYS A 368 18.30 3.54 -9.62
CA LYS A 368 17.62 2.27 -9.30
C LYS A 368 16.57 2.41 -8.20
N THR A 369 16.80 3.25 -7.19
CA THR A 369 15.81 3.49 -6.13
C THR A 369 14.60 4.28 -6.60
N ARG A 370 14.56 4.81 -7.83
CA ARG A 370 13.36 5.40 -8.44
C ARG A 370 12.60 4.44 -9.34
N VAL A 371 13.13 3.23 -9.54
CA VAL A 371 12.74 2.32 -10.63
C VAL A 371 12.31 0.97 -10.09
N PHE A 372 13.13 0.39 -9.20
CA PHE A 372 12.89 -0.93 -8.63
C PHE A 372 12.38 -0.81 -7.19
N PRO A 373 11.12 -1.19 -6.93
CA PRO A 373 10.54 -1.22 -5.58
C PRO A 373 11.43 -1.90 -4.55
N ARG A 374 12.00 -3.06 -4.88
CA ARG A 374 12.88 -3.81 -3.97
C ARG A 374 14.15 -3.03 -3.64
N ALA A 375 14.81 -2.46 -4.64
CA ALA A 375 16.04 -1.72 -4.44
C ALA A 375 15.82 -0.47 -3.57
N ALA A 376 14.71 0.24 -3.78
CA ALA A 376 14.30 1.38 -2.98
C ALA A 376 13.95 0.99 -1.54
N PHE A 377 13.18 -0.09 -1.35
CA PHE A 377 12.85 -0.63 -0.03
C PHE A 377 14.11 -1.04 0.74
N GLU A 378 15.03 -1.75 0.10
CA GLU A 378 16.28 -2.17 0.71
C GLU A 378 17.15 -0.96 1.08
N ALA A 379 17.31 0.01 0.18
CA ALA A 379 18.05 1.23 0.45
C ALA A 379 17.46 2.04 1.60
N ALA A 380 16.14 2.27 1.61
CA ALA A 380 15.46 3.01 2.66
C ALA A 380 15.54 2.29 4.02
N THR A 381 15.32 0.97 4.05
CA THR A 381 15.40 0.18 5.28
C THR A 381 16.81 0.18 5.86
N LEU A 382 17.84 -0.06 5.03
CA LEU A 382 19.22 -0.02 5.49
C LEU A 382 19.63 1.39 5.95
N ASP A 383 19.11 2.44 5.30
CA ASP A 383 19.37 3.82 5.72
C ASP A 383 18.74 4.13 7.08
N VAL A 384 17.49 3.71 7.33
CA VAL A 384 16.86 3.79 8.65
C VAL A 384 17.74 3.14 9.70
N LEU A 385 18.19 1.91 9.46
CA LEU A 385 19.03 1.18 10.43
C LEU A 385 20.34 1.92 10.69
N ARG A 386 21.03 2.42 9.66
CA ARG A 386 22.27 3.22 9.83
C ARG A 386 22.02 4.50 10.61
N LEU A 387 20.91 5.20 10.37
CA LEU A 387 20.53 6.40 11.10
C LEU A 387 20.27 6.07 12.58
N MET A 388 19.50 5.01 12.86
CA MET A 388 19.17 4.58 14.22
C MET A 388 20.41 4.11 15.00
N GLU A 389 21.30 3.37 14.34
CA GLU A 389 22.58 2.90 14.91
C GLU A 389 23.64 4.00 15.01
N ARG A 390 23.40 5.18 14.43
CA ARG A 390 24.37 6.27 14.33
C ARG A 390 25.64 5.87 13.55
N ARG A 391 25.50 5.01 12.55
CA ARG A 391 26.57 4.46 11.70
C ARG A 391 26.42 4.91 10.26
N THR A 392 26.18 6.19 10.04
CA THR A 392 26.14 6.77 8.69
C THR A 392 27.54 6.87 8.08
N ASP A 393 27.61 6.93 6.75
CA ASP A 393 28.86 7.00 6.01
C ASP A 393 29.75 8.17 6.48
N PRO A 394 31.09 7.98 6.54
CA PRO A 394 32.02 9.05 6.89
C PRO A 394 31.81 10.28 6.00
N GLY A 395 31.47 11.42 6.62
CA GLY A 395 31.22 12.68 5.91
C GLY A 395 29.76 12.98 5.57
N ARG A 396 28.81 12.07 5.80
CA ARG A 396 27.38 12.40 5.65
C ARG A 396 26.96 13.38 6.77
N ARG A 397 26.69 14.62 6.37
CA ARG A 397 26.02 15.59 7.25
C ARG A 397 24.51 15.35 7.22
N LEU A 398 23.95 15.01 8.39
CA LEU A 398 22.52 14.79 8.55
C LEU A 398 21.73 16.08 8.29
N THR A 399 20.63 15.96 7.58
CA THR A 399 19.66 17.05 7.43
C THR A 399 18.88 17.29 8.72
N GLU A 400 18.07 18.33 8.77
CA GLU A 400 17.15 18.55 9.90
C GLU A 400 16.20 17.36 10.09
N TYR A 401 15.58 16.92 9.00
CA TYR A 401 14.65 15.79 9.03
C TYR A 401 15.33 14.50 9.51
N GLU A 402 16.54 14.19 9.02
CA GLU A 402 17.27 12.98 9.42
C GLU A 402 17.65 13.00 10.91
N ARG A 403 18.00 14.17 11.45
CA ARG A 403 18.23 14.33 12.90
C ARG A 403 16.95 14.10 13.70
N LEU A 404 15.83 14.68 13.27
CA LEU A 404 14.52 14.44 13.91
C LEU A 404 14.15 12.96 13.87
N LEU A 405 14.33 12.30 12.73
CA LEU A 405 14.08 10.87 12.58
C LEU A 405 14.93 10.05 13.55
N GLN A 406 16.21 10.38 13.67
CA GLN A 406 17.14 9.75 14.62
C GLN A 406 16.81 10.06 16.09
N GLU A 407 16.16 11.18 16.41
CA GLU A 407 15.67 11.49 17.75
C GLU A 407 14.39 10.71 18.10
N ASP A 408 13.49 10.59 17.13
CA ASP A 408 12.14 10.06 17.32
C ASP A 408 12.10 8.53 17.26
N GLY A 409 12.98 7.87 16.51
CA GLY A 409 12.95 6.42 16.32
C GLY A 409 13.05 5.64 17.64
N LEU A 410 12.08 4.78 17.92
CA LEU A 410 12.03 3.92 19.11
C LEU A 410 12.40 2.48 18.78
N ALA A 411 11.95 1.98 17.65
CA ALA A 411 12.23 0.63 17.18
C ALA A 411 12.06 0.52 15.66
N VAL A 412 12.76 -0.43 15.05
CA VAL A 412 12.64 -0.80 13.64
C VAL A 412 12.24 -2.27 13.57
N LEU A 413 11.13 -2.55 12.90
CA LEU A 413 10.63 -3.90 12.67
C LEU A 413 10.65 -4.24 11.19
N PHE A 414 10.86 -5.51 10.91
CA PHE A 414 10.54 -6.12 9.63
C PHE A 414 9.34 -7.05 9.81
N VAL A 415 8.30 -6.86 9.01
CA VAL A 415 7.03 -7.59 9.07
C VAL A 415 6.80 -8.26 7.72
N ARG A 416 6.47 -9.54 7.73
CA ARG A 416 6.02 -10.27 6.53
C ARG A 416 4.49 -10.31 6.55
N ILE A 417 3.89 -9.96 5.42
CA ILE A 417 2.46 -10.02 5.17
C ILE A 417 2.24 -11.19 4.19
N PRO A 418 1.68 -12.32 4.65
CA PRO A 418 1.40 -13.46 3.78
C PRO A 418 0.41 -13.10 2.67
N GLN A 419 0.52 -13.78 1.53
CA GLN A 419 -0.53 -13.75 0.52
C GLN A 419 -1.74 -14.54 1.03
N ILE A 420 -2.92 -13.98 0.83
CA ILE A 420 -4.20 -14.62 1.14
C ILE A 420 -4.53 -15.62 0.02
N PRO A 421 -4.83 -16.88 0.35
CA PRO A 421 -5.30 -17.85 -0.62
C PRO A 421 -6.53 -17.32 -1.38
N SER A 422 -6.49 -17.43 -2.70
CA SER A 422 -7.56 -17.01 -3.60
C SER A 422 -7.51 -17.84 -4.88
N SER A 423 -8.31 -17.46 -5.88
CA SER A 423 -8.29 -18.08 -7.22
C SER A 423 -6.96 -17.94 -7.97
N ARG A 424 -5.97 -17.21 -7.43
CA ARG A 424 -4.66 -16.93 -8.06
C ARG A 424 -3.53 -17.68 -7.37
N ALA A 425 -2.53 -18.08 -8.15
CA ALA A 425 -1.32 -18.70 -7.63
C ALA A 425 -0.52 -17.76 -6.72
N PHE A 426 0.32 -18.35 -5.86
CA PHE A 426 1.19 -17.59 -4.98
C PHE A 426 2.24 -16.83 -5.80
N GLY A 427 2.31 -15.52 -5.60
CA GLY A 427 3.30 -14.63 -6.18
C GLY A 427 4.71 -14.88 -5.63
N THR A 428 5.67 -14.05 -6.04
CA THR A 428 7.08 -14.20 -5.63
C THR A 428 7.67 -12.93 -5.05
N ALA A 429 8.87 -13.01 -4.47
CA ALA A 429 9.61 -11.81 -4.06
C ALA A 429 9.94 -10.94 -5.30
N PRO A 430 9.87 -9.61 -5.21
CA PRO A 430 10.09 -8.74 -6.37
C PRO A 430 11.57 -8.74 -6.80
N VAL A 431 11.82 -8.40 -8.06
CA VAL A 431 13.20 -8.28 -8.58
C VAL A 431 13.87 -6.99 -8.11
N ALA A 432 15.19 -7.06 -7.92
CA ALA A 432 16.04 -5.92 -7.54
C ALA A 432 16.80 -5.31 -8.73
N SER A 433 16.73 -5.92 -9.92
CA SER A 433 17.47 -5.48 -11.10
C SER A 433 16.82 -5.92 -12.41
N PHE A 434 17.23 -5.25 -13.49
CA PHE A 434 16.83 -5.62 -14.85
C PHE A 434 17.31 -7.02 -15.25
N GLU A 435 18.48 -7.44 -14.78
CA GLU A 435 19.00 -8.78 -15.07
C GLU A 435 18.13 -9.87 -14.44
N GLN A 436 17.74 -9.69 -13.17
CA GLN A 436 16.80 -10.60 -12.51
C GLN A 436 15.43 -10.59 -13.20
N TYR A 437 14.96 -9.43 -13.65
CA TYR A 437 13.73 -9.33 -14.44
C TYR A 437 13.81 -10.20 -15.70
N ARG A 438 14.87 -10.02 -16.50
CA ARG A 438 15.10 -10.77 -17.75
C ARG A 438 15.21 -12.28 -17.54
N GLN A 439 15.71 -12.73 -16.38
CA GLN A 439 15.80 -14.15 -16.04
C GLN A 439 14.44 -14.78 -15.70
N ARG A 440 13.41 -13.97 -15.37
CA ARG A 440 12.09 -14.44 -14.95
C ARG A 440 11.03 -14.40 -16.04
N VAL A 441 11.26 -13.62 -17.10
CA VAL A 441 10.33 -13.50 -18.23
C VAL A 441 10.82 -14.31 -19.43
N PRO A 442 9.91 -14.84 -20.27
CA PRO A 442 10.29 -15.43 -21.54
C PRO A 442 11.08 -14.45 -22.42
N ALA A 443 12.03 -14.97 -23.21
CA ALA A 443 12.80 -14.13 -24.13
C ALA A 443 11.94 -13.51 -25.24
N ASP A 444 10.90 -14.23 -25.68
CA ASP A 444 9.92 -13.74 -26.63
C ASP A 444 8.77 -13.03 -25.90
N ARG A 445 8.54 -11.76 -26.24
CA ARG A 445 7.46 -10.96 -25.64
C ARG A 445 6.06 -11.47 -26.01
N ALA A 446 5.90 -12.16 -27.15
CA ALA A 446 4.62 -12.77 -27.51
C ALA A 446 4.22 -13.91 -26.57
N ALA A 447 5.18 -14.49 -25.83
CA ALA A 447 4.94 -15.52 -24.83
C ALA A 447 4.69 -14.96 -23.43
N TRP A 448 4.69 -13.64 -23.25
CA TRP A 448 4.47 -13.04 -21.93
C TRP A 448 3.01 -13.13 -21.51
N GLU A 449 2.79 -13.50 -20.26
CA GLU A 449 1.48 -13.40 -19.63
C GLU A 449 1.26 -11.96 -19.19
N THR A 450 0.37 -11.24 -19.87
CA THR A 450 0.04 -9.84 -19.54
C THR A 450 -1.47 -9.66 -19.43
N VAL A 451 -1.90 -8.68 -18.65
CA VAL A 451 -3.30 -8.30 -18.55
C VAL A 451 -3.52 -7.00 -19.31
N ALA A 452 -4.29 -7.09 -20.40
CA ALA A 452 -4.64 -5.91 -21.19
C ALA A 452 -5.43 -4.91 -20.33
N LEU A 453 -4.90 -3.69 -20.21
CA LEU A 453 -5.55 -2.58 -19.53
C LEU A 453 -6.27 -1.69 -20.54
N GLU A 454 -7.52 -1.37 -20.25
CA GLU A 454 -8.27 -0.42 -21.07
C GLU A 454 -7.81 1.02 -20.78
N PRO A 455 -7.60 1.88 -21.80
CA PRO A 455 -7.31 3.28 -21.56
C PRO A 455 -8.47 3.96 -20.83
N ARG A 456 -8.15 4.71 -19.77
CA ARG A 456 -9.12 5.55 -19.06
C ARG A 456 -9.35 6.82 -19.88
N ARG A 457 -10.52 6.91 -20.53
CA ARG A 457 -10.89 8.06 -21.37
C ARG A 457 -11.17 9.29 -20.51
N PHE A 458 -10.14 10.10 -20.26
CA PHE A 458 -10.28 11.33 -19.50
C PHE A 458 -11.11 12.39 -20.25
N PRO A 459 -12.17 12.97 -19.64
CA PRO A 459 -13.08 13.89 -20.31
C PRO A 459 -12.37 15.14 -20.83
N GLU A 460 -12.62 15.51 -22.08
CA GLU A 460 -11.95 16.65 -22.72
C GLU A 460 -12.22 17.97 -21.99
N HIS A 461 -13.44 18.18 -21.48
CA HIS A 461 -13.81 19.39 -20.74
C HIS A 461 -13.08 19.55 -19.38
N LEU A 462 -12.41 18.50 -18.89
CA LEU A 462 -11.57 18.54 -17.69
C LEU A 462 -10.08 18.68 -18.04
N ARG A 463 -9.68 18.55 -19.31
CA ARG A 463 -8.30 18.77 -19.76
C ARG A 463 -8.03 20.28 -19.79
N GLY A 464 -7.10 20.76 -18.97
CA GLY A 464 -6.60 22.14 -19.06
C GLY A 464 -7.30 23.20 -18.20
N ARG A 465 -8.21 22.85 -17.27
CA ARG A 465 -8.58 23.78 -16.18
C ARG A 465 -7.40 23.86 -15.20
N ARG A 466 -6.44 24.75 -15.47
CA ARG A 466 -5.49 25.22 -14.46
C ARG A 466 -6.31 25.56 -13.22
N GLY A 467 -5.94 24.99 -12.06
CA GLY A 467 -6.56 25.33 -10.79
C GLY A 467 -6.60 26.85 -10.65
N GLY A 468 -7.79 27.43 -10.80
CA GLY A 468 -8.03 28.83 -10.49
C GLY A 468 -7.95 28.94 -8.98
N GLY A 469 -6.94 29.66 -8.50
CA GLY A 469 -6.82 29.99 -7.09
C GLY A 469 -8.07 30.70 -6.59
N ALA A 470 -8.46 30.35 -5.37
CA ALA A 470 -8.93 31.32 -4.39
C ALA A 470 -7.81 31.46 -3.35
#